data_AF-A0A7K2QJ98-F1
#
_entry.id   AF-A0A7K2QJ98-F1
#
_cell.length_a   1.000
_cell.length_b   1.000
_cell.length_c   1.000
_cell.angle_alpha   90.00
_cell.angle_beta   90.00
_cell.angle_gamma   90.00
#
_symmetry.space_group_name_H-M   'P 1'
#
loop_
_entity.id
_entity.type
_entity.pdbx_description
1 polymer ?
#
loop_
_entity_poly.entity_id
_entity_poly.type
_entity_poly.pdbx_seq_one_letter_code
_entity_poly.pdbx_strand_id
1 'polypeptide(L)'
;AVPEGLPTDPEARKYAENHGYKQQGTLTPAARCRGDAHAARIRAALDGSEGKGAPRTAQELSALLAGMGYAPQAADVYGSSAGDLSFVLSIPESGPCVTGRLTPPVSVQAHAVYVEGGCREPRGGH
;
A
#
# COMPACT_ATOMS: atom_id res chain seq x y z
N ALA A 1 8.12 12.06 -33.16
CA ALA A 1 6.88 12.04 -32.36
C ALA A 1 7.22 12.60 -30.99
N VAL A 2 6.51 13.64 -30.56
CA VAL A 2 6.69 14.27 -29.24
C VAL A 2 5.82 13.48 -28.24
N PRO A 3 6.31 13.05 -27.07
CA PRO A 3 5.47 12.32 -26.14
C PRO A 3 4.39 13.26 -25.59
N GLU A 4 3.14 12.98 -25.93
CA GLU A 4 1.95 13.62 -25.36
C GLU A 4 1.82 13.18 -23.90
N GLY A 5 1.73 14.15 -22.97
CA GLY A 5 1.36 13.88 -21.58
C GLY A 5 2.10 14.69 -20.51
N LEU A 6 3.10 15.50 -20.86
CA LEU A 6 3.70 16.41 -19.87
C LEU A 6 2.80 17.63 -19.67
N PRO A 7 2.44 17.99 -18.42
CA PRO A 7 1.77 19.25 -18.14
C PRO A 7 2.60 20.39 -18.72
N THR A 8 1.99 21.24 -19.54
CA THR A 8 2.66 22.43 -20.11
C THR A 8 2.70 23.59 -19.12
N ASP A 9 1.97 23.47 -18.02
CA ASP A 9 1.97 24.44 -16.92
C ASP A 9 3.27 24.32 -16.09
N PRO A 10 4.04 25.42 -15.91
CA PRO A 10 5.33 25.39 -15.23
C PRO A 10 5.24 24.96 -13.76
N GLU A 11 4.14 25.29 -13.07
CA GLU A 11 3.94 24.94 -11.67
C GLU A 11 3.52 23.47 -11.55
N ALA A 12 2.69 22.95 -12.46
CA ALA A 12 2.39 21.52 -12.57
C ALA A 12 3.63 20.68 -12.91
N ARG A 13 4.55 21.21 -13.73
CA ARG A 13 5.86 20.56 -13.98
C ARG A 13 6.72 20.49 -12.73
N LYS A 14 6.89 21.61 -12.03
CA LYS A 14 7.65 21.63 -10.77
C LYS A 14 7.01 20.73 -9.71
N TYR A 15 5.68 20.66 -9.66
CA TYR A 15 4.96 19.77 -8.74
C TYR A 15 5.16 18.29 -9.12
N ALA A 16 5.11 17.96 -10.41
CA ALA A 16 5.39 16.61 -10.91
C ALA A 16 6.85 16.20 -10.68
N GLU A 17 7.82 17.11 -10.84
CA GLU A 17 9.23 16.88 -10.49
C GLU A 17 9.40 16.67 -8.98
N ASN A 18 8.77 17.51 -8.15
CA ASN A 18 8.85 17.39 -6.69
C ASN A 18 8.21 16.10 -6.15
N HIS A 19 7.26 15.50 -6.86
CA HIS A 19 6.63 14.24 -6.47
C HIS A 19 7.09 13.04 -7.31
N GLY A 20 8.15 13.19 -8.13
CA GLY A 20 8.71 12.12 -8.94
C GLY A 20 9.08 10.87 -8.13
N TYR A 21 9.50 11.05 -6.87
CA TYR A 21 9.80 9.96 -5.96
C TYR A 21 8.57 9.06 -5.66
N LYS A 22 7.34 9.59 -5.79
CA LYS A 22 6.09 8.82 -5.63
C LYS A 22 5.65 8.10 -6.91
N GLN A 23 6.41 8.18 -8.00
CA GLN A 23 6.08 7.47 -9.22
C GLN A 23 6.06 5.97 -8.97
N GLN A 24 4.95 5.36 -9.38
CA GLN A 24 4.78 3.91 -9.36
C GLN A 24 4.99 3.36 -10.76
N GLY A 25 5.42 2.10 -10.84
CA GLY A 25 5.41 1.35 -12.09
C GLY A 25 3.99 1.15 -12.63
N THR A 26 3.88 0.50 -13.79
CA THR A 26 2.57 0.11 -14.35
C THR A 26 2.14 -1.25 -13.81
N LEU A 27 0.91 -1.36 -13.29
CA LEU A 27 0.28 -2.65 -13.05
C LEU A 27 -0.32 -3.19 -14.34
N THR A 28 -0.01 -4.44 -14.68
CA THR A 28 -0.78 -5.13 -15.72
C THR A 28 -2.22 -5.35 -15.22
N PRO A 29 -3.22 -5.47 -16.11
CA PRO A 29 -4.60 -5.74 -15.69
C PRO A 29 -4.74 -6.99 -14.81
N ALA A 30 -3.98 -8.05 -15.12
CA ALA A 30 -3.97 -9.27 -14.32
C ALA A 30 -3.37 -9.06 -12.92
N ALA A 31 -2.26 -8.30 -12.82
CA ALA A 31 -1.67 -7.94 -11.53
C ALA A 31 -2.62 -7.07 -10.69
N ARG A 32 -3.33 -6.13 -11.34
CA ARG A 32 -4.34 -5.30 -10.68
C ARG A 32 -5.47 -6.15 -10.10
N CYS A 33 -6.05 -7.05 -10.90
CA CYS A 33 -7.12 -7.94 -10.45
C CYS A 33 -6.71 -8.79 -9.24
N ARG A 34 -5.52 -9.40 -9.27
CA ARG A 34 -4.98 -10.16 -8.13
C ARG A 34 -4.79 -9.27 -6.90
N GLY A 35 -4.17 -8.10 -7.08
CA GLY A 35 -3.96 -7.14 -6.00
C GLY A 35 -5.27 -6.72 -5.33
N ASP A 36 -6.28 -6.37 -6.12
CA ASP A 36 -7.60 -5.96 -5.63
C ASP A 36 -8.29 -7.11 -4.87
N ALA A 37 -8.13 -8.36 -5.31
CA ALA A 37 -8.63 -9.53 -4.58
C ALA A 37 -7.95 -9.71 -3.21
N HIS A 38 -6.63 -9.54 -3.12
CA HIS A 38 -5.91 -9.55 -1.84
C HIS A 38 -6.33 -8.40 -0.92
N ALA A 39 -6.46 -7.19 -1.46
CA ALA A 39 -6.91 -6.02 -0.72
C ALA A 39 -8.31 -6.22 -0.13
N ALA A 40 -9.25 -6.75 -0.92
CA ALA A 40 -10.60 -7.07 -0.47
C ALA A 40 -10.60 -8.14 0.63
N ARG A 41 -9.81 -9.20 0.47
CA ARG A 41 -9.68 -10.27 1.47
C ARG A 41 -9.13 -9.75 2.81
N ILE A 42 -8.10 -8.89 2.77
CA ILE A 42 -7.53 -8.29 3.98
C ILE A 42 -8.54 -7.35 4.63
N ARG A 43 -9.22 -6.49 3.86
CA ARG A 43 -10.24 -5.59 4.38
C ARG A 43 -11.35 -6.35 5.13
N ALA A 44 -11.86 -7.43 4.55
CA ALA A 44 -12.89 -8.26 5.19
C ALA A 44 -12.44 -8.87 6.52
N ALA A 45 -11.17 -9.27 6.63
CA ALA A 45 -10.58 -9.75 7.88
C ALA A 45 -10.44 -8.64 8.93
N LEU A 46 -10.06 -7.43 8.51
CA LEU A 46 -9.92 -6.26 9.39
C LEU A 46 -11.27 -5.74 9.92
N ASP A 47 -12.34 -5.87 9.14
CA ASP A 47 -13.70 -5.50 9.54
C ASP A 47 -14.29 -6.47 10.59
N GLY A 48 -13.55 -7.51 11.00
CA GLY A 48 -13.92 -8.41 12.09
C GLY A 48 -14.91 -9.49 11.70
N SER A 49 -15.02 -9.82 10.40
CA SER A 49 -15.91 -10.85 9.87
C SER A 49 -15.69 -12.24 10.49
N GLU A 50 -14.53 -12.47 11.12
CA GLU A 50 -14.19 -13.72 11.82
C GLU A 50 -14.46 -13.68 13.34
N GLY A 51 -15.18 -12.66 13.84
CA GLY A 51 -15.57 -12.55 15.26
C GLY A 51 -14.47 -12.11 16.22
N LYS A 52 -13.26 -11.86 15.72
CA LYS A 52 -12.18 -11.15 16.43
C LYS A 52 -12.22 -9.69 16.01
N GLY A 53 -12.35 -8.76 16.95
CA GLY A 53 -12.38 -7.33 16.65
C GLY A 53 -11.14 -6.86 15.89
N ALA A 54 -11.20 -5.67 15.29
CA ALA A 54 -10.08 -5.09 14.53
C ALA A 54 -8.78 -5.04 15.38
N PRO A 55 -7.60 -5.30 14.78
CA PRO A 55 -6.32 -5.21 15.48
C PRO A 55 -6.10 -3.85 16.13
N ARG A 56 -5.57 -3.85 17.35
CA ARG A 56 -5.26 -2.65 18.14
C ARG A 56 -3.76 -2.43 18.30
N THR A 57 -2.94 -3.43 18.01
CA THR A 57 -1.48 -3.33 18.02
C THR A 57 -0.85 -3.80 16.72
N ALA A 58 0.37 -3.34 16.43
CA ALA A 58 1.14 -3.81 15.29
C ALA A 58 1.40 -5.33 15.36
N GLN A 59 1.54 -5.88 16.56
CA GLN A 59 1.73 -7.31 16.77
C GLN A 59 0.46 -8.11 16.43
N GLU A 60 -0.72 -7.65 16.86
CA GLU A 60 -2.00 -8.26 16.48
C GLU A 60 -2.25 -8.17 14.98
N LEU A 61 -1.93 -7.04 14.36
CA LEU A 61 -2.06 -6.87 12.91
C LEU A 61 -1.11 -7.81 12.15
N SER A 62 0.14 -7.92 12.59
CA SER A 62 1.11 -8.86 12.01
C SER A 62 0.65 -10.31 12.14
N ALA A 63 0.15 -10.70 13.32
CA ALA A 63 -0.37 -12.05 13.55
C ALA A 63 -1.61 -12.36 12.70
N LEU A 64 -2.51 -11.39 12.52
CA LEU A 64 -3.68 -11.53 11.64
C LEU A 64 -3.24 -11.77 10.18
N LEU A 65 -2.32 -10.95 9.67
CA LEU A 65 -1.80 -11.09 8.30
C LEU A 65 -1.05 -12.42 8.12
N ALA A 66 -0.28 -12.85 9.12
CA ALA A 66 0.39 -14.15 9.12
C ALA A 66 -0.60 -15.32 9.08
N GLY A 67 -1.67 -15.26 9.89
CA GLY A 67 -2.75 -16.25 9.89
C GLY A 67 -3.49 -16.35 8.55
N MET A 68 -3.49 -15.29 7.75
CA MET A 68 -4.05 -15.30 6.39
C MET A 68 -3.12 -15.92 5.33
N GLY A 69 -1.88 -16.22 5.70
CA GLY A 69 -0.85 -16.79 4.82
C GLY A 69 0.12 -15.76 4.23
N TYR A 70 0.11 -14.52 4.71
CA TYR A 70 1.14 -13.53 4.36
C TYR A 70 2.38 -13.70 5.25
N ALA A 71 3.53 -13.21 4.82
CA ALA A 71 4.77 -13.25 5.60
C ALA A 71 5.27 -11.83 5.93
N PRO A 72 4.51 -11.03 6.70
CA PRO A 72 4.91 -9.66 7.03
C PRO A 72 6.22 -9.65 7.83
N GLN A 73 7.15 -8.82 7.43
CA GLN A 73 8.34 -8.51 8.21
C GLN A 73 8.02 -7.47 9.28
N ALA A 74 8.88 -7.33 10.30
CA ALA A 74 8.67 -6.34 11.35
C ALA A 74 8.56 -4.89 10.81
N ALA A 75 9.26 -4.58 9.72
CA ALA A 75 9.21 -3.26 9.07
C ALA A 75 7.93 -3.02 8.24
N ASP A 76 7.20 -4.08 7.93
CA ASP A 76 6.02 -4.06 7.06
C ASP A 76 4.75 -3.67 7.82
N VAL A 77 4.76 -3.74 9.15
CA VAL A 77 3.61 -3.40 10.00
C VAL A 77 4.06 -2.36 11.02
N TYR A 78 3.39 -1.20 11.04
CA TYR A 78 3.82 -0.09 11.88
C TYR A 78 2.64 0.68 12.45
N GLY A 79 2.85 1.20 13.66
CA GLY A 79 1.90 2.07 14.37
C GLY A 79 2.38 3.52 14.41
N SER A 80 1.43 4.45 14.48
CA SER A 80 1.63 5.84 14.88
C SER A 80 1.58 5.97 16.39
N SER A 81 2.19 7.03 16.94
CA SER A 81 2.01 7.41 18.36
C SER A 81 0.55 7.71 18.72
N ALA A 82 -0.28 8.06 17.73
CA ALA A 82 -1.72 8.26 17.88
C ALA A 82 -2.53 6.95 17.91
N GLY A 83 -1.89 5.79 17.78
CA GLY A 83 -2.55 4.48 17.75
C GLY A 83 -2.99 4.00 16.36
N ASP A 84 -2.74 4.80 15.31
CA ASP A 84 -3.02 4.40 13.93
C ASP A 84 -2.15 3.21 13.51
N LEU A 85 -2.74 2.15 12.98
CA LEU A 85 -1.97 1.03 12.43
C LEU A 85 -1.93 1.09 10.92
N SER A 86 -0.82 0.63 10.34
CA SER A 86 -0.64 0.52 8.91
C SER A 86 0.22 -0.68 8.57
N PHE A 87 0.06 -1.18 7.35
CA PHE A 87 0.93 -2.22 6.82
C PHE A 87 1.24 -2.00 5.35
N VAL A 88 2.32 -2.62 4.89
CA VAL A 88 2.73 -2.69 3.48
C VAL A 88 3.17 -4.13 3.19
N LEU A 89 2.52 -4.78 2.23
CA LEU A 89 2.88 -6.14 1.81
C LEU A 89 3.35 -6.13 0.36
N SER A 90 4.41 -6.88 0.09
CA SER A 90 4.71 -7.35 -1.27
C SER A 90 3.99 -8.68 -1.47
N ILE A 91 3.20 -8.81 -2.54
CA ILE A 91 2.54 -10.07 -2.87
C ILE A 91 3.41 -10.82 -3.89
N PRO A 92 4.04 -11.94 -3.51
CA PRO A 92 4.84 -12.75 -4.42
C PRO A 92 4.02 -13.16 -5.64
N GLU A 93 4.67 -13.29 -6.80
CA GLU A 93 4.09 -13.75 -8.08
C GLU A 93 3.04 -12.83 -8.73
N SER A 94 2.40 -11.98 -7.93
CA SER A 94 1.34 -11.10 -8.40
C SER A 94 1.91 -9.82 -9.01
N GLY A 95 2.99 -9.27 -8.43
CA GLY A 95 3.61 -8.00 -8.80
C GLY A 95 3.14 -6.73 -8.04
N PRO A 96 1.90 -6.61 -7.50
CA PRO A 96 1.49 -5.45 -6.75
C PRO A 96 1.94 -5.51 -5.29
N CYS A 97 1.98 -4.33 -4.72
CA CYS A 97 2.05 -4.07 -3.30
C CYS A 97 0.62 -3.89 -2.78
N VAL A 98 0.36 -4.31 -1.55
CA VAL A 98 -0.89 -4.04 -0.85
C VAL A 98 -0.59 -3.25 0.41
N THR A 99 -1.12 -2.03 0.48
CA THR A 99 -0.95 -1.14 1.62
C THR A 99 -2.29 -0.96 2.31
N GLY A 100 -2.29 -0.97 3.65
CA GLY A 100 -3.48 -0.71 4.44
C GLY A 100 -3.25 0.28 5.57
N ARG A 101 -4.28 1.06 5.89
CA ARG A 101 -4.33 2.00 7.02
C ARG A 101 -5.60 1.71 7.80
N LEU A 102 -5.44 1.40 9.09
CA LEU A 102 -6.51 1.05 10.02
C LEU A 102 -6.92 2.28 10.84
N THR A 103 -7.08 3.40 10.15
CA THR A 103 -7.65 4.64 10.68
C THR A 103 -9.03 4.79 10.06
N PRO A 104 -10.10 5.10 10.81
CA PRO A 104 -11.42 5.28 10.19
C PRO A 104 -11.40 6.39 9.12
N PRO A 105 -11.86 6.13 7.88
CA PRO A 105 -12.30 4.84 7.35
C PRO A 105 -11.12 3.92 6.98
N VAL A 106 -11.20 2.64 7.38
CA VAL A 106 -10.17 1.64 7.05
C VAL A 106 -9.99 1.60 5.53
N SER A 107 -8.73 1.70 5.09
CA SER A 107 -8.36 1.68 3.69
C SER A 107 -7.37 0.55 3.43
N VAL A 108 -7.60 -0.22 2.37
CA VAL A 108 -6.67 -1.24 1.88
C VAL A 108 -6.67 -1.15 0.37
N GLN A 109 -5.49 -1.00 -0.24
CA GLN A 109 -5.37 -0.78 -1.68
C GLN A 109 -4.17 -1.52 -2.26
N ALA A 110 -4.36 -2.04 -3.47
CA ALA A 110 -3.28 -2.57 -4.29
C ALA A 110 -2.70 -1.48 -5.20
N HIS A 111 -1.38 -1.49 -5.36
CA HIS A 111 -0.65 -0.54 -6.18
C HIS A 111 0.63 -1.16 -6.76
N ALA A 112 1.22 -0.54 -7.78
CA ALA A 112 2.52 -0.98 -8.27
C ALA A 112 3.63 -0.58 -7.29
N VAL A 113 4.80 -1.21 -7.42
CA VAL A 113 6.00 -0.76 -6.74
C VAL A 113 6.30 0.70 -7.09
N TYR A 114 6.69 1.49 -6.10
CA TYR A 114 7.34 2.78 -6.29
C TYR A 114 8.72 2.53 -6.90
N VAL A 115 9.08 3.30 -7.93
CA VAL A 115 10.34 3.15 -8.67
C VAL A 115 11.55 3.22 -7.74
N GLU A 116 11.51 4.11 -6.75
CA GLU A 116 12.61 4.40 -5.83
C GLU A 116 12.50 3.67 -4.47
N GLY A 117 11.40 2.96 -4.19
CA GLY A 117 11.05 2.52 -2.82
C GLY A 117 10.44 1.13 -2.68
N GLY A 118 10.25 0.41 -3.79
CA GLY A 118 9.56 -0.87 -3.76
C GLY A 118 8.11 -0.69 -3.31
N CYS A 119 7.63 -1.48 -2.34
CA CYS A 119 6.25 -1.36 -1.89
C CYS A 119 5.99 -0.22 -0.90
N ARG A 120 7.02 0.27 -0.22
CA ARG A 120 6.85 1.32 0.78
C ARG A 120 6.82 2.66 0.07
N GLU A 121 5.80 3.47 0.38
CA GLU A 121 5.77 4.84 -0.13
C GLU A 121 7.03 5.58 0.36
N PRO A 122 7.90 6.04 -0.57
CA PRO A 122 9.04 6.85 -0.20
C PRO A 122 8.54 8.15 0.45
N ARG A 123 9.11 8.48 1.61
CA ARG A 123 8.86 9.76 2.27
C ARG A 123 9.78 10.79 1.62
N GLY A 124 9.21 11.73 0.86
CA GLY A 124 9.99 12.82 0.29
C GLY A 124 10.55 13.72 1.39
N GLY A 125 11.79 14.14 1.23
CA GLY A 125 12.46 15.08 2.11
C GLY A 125 13.94 15.10 1.77
N HIS A 126 14.38 16.22 1.20
CA HIS A 126 15.80 16.57 1.22
C HIS A 126 16.20 16.97 2.64
#